data_AF-A0A8B7C264-F1
#
_entry.id   AF-A0A8B7C264-F1
#
_cell.length_a   1.000
_cell.length_b   1.000
_cell.length_c   1.000
_cell.angle_alpha   90.00
_cell.angle_beta   90.00
_cell.angle_gamma   90.00
#
_symmetry.space_group_name_H-M   'P 1'
#
loop_
_entity.id
_entity.type
_entity.pdbx_description
1 polymer ?
#
loop_
_entity_poly.entity_id
_entity_poly.type
_entity_poly.pdbx_seq_one_letter_code
_entity_poly.pdbx_strand_id
1 'polypeptide(L)'
;MELTAQQLRGFDGSDSSKPVYIAIRGTVYDVSSGKGFYGPGGPYAVFAGREASRALAKMSKSEEDVCGNLDGLSDKEMGVLQDWEKKFQAKYPVVGHLAS
;
A
#
# COMPACT_ATOMS: atom_id res chain seq x y z
N MET A 1 -10.79 1.47 -11.79
CA MET A 1 -9.93 0.37 -12.30
C MET A 1 -9.91 -0.72 -11.25
N GLU A 2 -10.05 -1.98 -11.65
CA GLU A 2 -9.84 -3.12 -10.76
C GLU A 2 -8.49 -3.74 -11.08
N LEU A 3 -7.68 -4.00 -10.05
CA LEU A 3 -6.36 -4.60 -10.15
C LEU A 3 -6.33 -5.88 -9.35
N THR A 4 -5.81 -6.96 -9.90
CA THR A 4 -5.48 -8.12 -9.06
C THR A 4 -4.22 -7.85 -8.24
N ALA A 5 -4.04 -8.57 -7.13
CA ALA A 5 -2.81 -8.50 -6.34
C ALA A 5 -1.56 -8.80 -7.20
N GLN A 6 -1.68 -9.65 -8.22
CA GLN A 6 -0.60 -9.97 -9.14
C GLN A 6 -0.28 -8.80 -10.09
N GLN A 7 -1.30 -8.11 -10.60
CA GLN A 7 -1.09 -6.91 -11.42
C GLN A 7 -0.49 -5.77 -10.60
N LEU A 8 -0.93 -5.59 -9.35
CA LEU A 8 -0.42 -4.56 -8.46
C LEU A 8 1.10 -4.68 -8.28
N ARG A 9 1.64 -5.91 -8.20
CA ARG A 9 3.09 -6.16 -8.07
C ARG A 9 3.92 -5.61 -9.22
N GLY A 10 3.33 -5.38 -10.40
CA GLY A 10 4.02 -4.77 -11.53
C GLY A 10 4.25 -3.25 -11.39
N PHE A 11 3.74 -2.64 -10.32
CA PHE A 11 3.82 -1.22 -10.00
C PHE A 11 4.61 -0.98 -8.70
N ASP A 12 5.67 -1.76 -8.48
CA ASP A 12 6.56 -1.66 -7.31
C ASP A 12 7.63 -0.55 -7.45
N GLY A 13 7.68 0.11 -8.61
CA GLY A 13 8.63 1.18 -8.90
C GLY A 13 10.00 0.70 -9.39
N SER A 14 10.20 -0.61 -9.57
CA SER A 14 11.39 -1.15 -10.24
C SER A 14 11.50 -0.66 -11.69
N ASP A 15 10.37 -0.55 -12.39
CA ASP A 15 10.31 0.06 -13.71
C ASP A 15 10.13 1.57 -13.58
N SER A 16 11.12 2.33 -14.02
CA SER A 16 11.07 3.78 -13.90
C SER A 16 10.05 4.46 -14.80
N SER A 17 9.55 3.76 -15.81
CA SER A 17 8.51 4.24 -16.74
C SER A 17 7.10 3.99 -16.21
N LYS A 18 6.95 3.21 -15.13
CA LYS A 18 5.67 2.88 -14.53
C LYS A 18 5.43 3.69 -13.25
N PRO A 19 4.16 3.96 -12.94
CA PRO A 19 3.79 4.51 -11.65
C PRO A 19 4.03 3.51 -10.52
N VAL A 20 4.06 4.02 -9.29
CA VAL A 20 4.16 3.22 -8.07
C VAL A 20 2.81 3.19 -7.38
N TYR A 21 2.28 1.99 -7.16
CA TYR A 21 0.96 1.82 -6.54
C TYR A 21 1.06 1.10 -5.20
N ILE A 22 0.20 1.47 -4.26
CA ILE A 22 0.05 0.78 -2.98
C ILE A 22 -1.43 0.57 -2.73
N ALA A 23 -1.81 -0.62 -2.27
CA ALA A 23 -3.15 -0.89 -1.82
C ALA A 23 -3.27 -0.76 -0.29
N ILE A 24 -4.32 -0.08 0.15
CA ILE A 24 -4.74 0.02 1.55
C ILE A 24 -6.24 -0.24 1.60
N ARG A 25 -6.64 -1.27 2.34
CA ARG A 25 -7.98 -1.80 2.49
C ARG A 25 -8.65 -2.08 1.14
N GLY A 26 -7.86 -2.62 0.22
CA GLY A 26 -8.30 -2.87 -1.15
C GLY A 26 -8.47 -1.62 -2.00
N THR A 27 -8.16 -0.42 -1.50
CA THR A 27 -8.12 0.82 -2.30
C THR A 27 -6.70 1.05 -2.79
N VAL A 28 -6.53 1.25 -4.10
CA VAL A 28 -5.23 1.44 -4.74
C VAL A 28 -4.94 2.93 -4.91
N TYR A 29 -3.82 3.37 -4.34
CA TYR A 29 -3.34 4.74 -4.37
C TYR A 29 -2.12 4.86 -5.28
N ASP A 30 -2.07 5.92 -6.08
CA ASP A 30 -0.86 6.29 -6.81
C ASP A 30 0.10 7.07 -5.92
N VAL A 31 1.20 6.42 -5.54
CA VAL A 31 2.25 6.99 -4.69
C VAL A 31 3.48 7.40 -5.51
N SER A 32 3.30 7.59 -6.82
CA SER A 32 4.37 7.99 -7.74
C SER A 32 5.05 9.30 -7.34
N SER A 33 4.28 10.25 -6.78
CA SER A 33 4.85 11.50 -6.21
C SER A 33 5.81 11.24 -5.05
N GLY A 34 5.72 10.07 -4.40
CA GLY A 34 6.58 9.60 -3.34
C GLY A 34 7.61 8.56 -3.77
N LYS A 35 8.01 8.50 -5.05
CA LYS A 35 8.94 7.48 -5.58
C LYS A 35 10.26 7.36 -4.82
N GLY A 36 10.77 8.41 -4.18
CA GLY A 36 11.96 8.31 -3.30
C GLY A 36 11.73 7.53 -2.01
N PHE A 37 10.48 7.38 -1.58
CA PHE A 37 10.07 6.66 -0.38
C PHE A 37 9.69 5.21 -0.67
N TYR A 38 8.90 5.00 -1.72
CA TYR A 38 8.32 3.71 -2.09
C TYR A 38 9.02 3.02 -3.25
N GLY A 39 9.83 3.73 -4.03
CA GLY A 39 10.63 3.13 -5.08
C GLY A 39 11.78 2.29 -4.53
N PRO A 40 12.49 1.56 -5.41
CA PRO A 40 13.62 0.70 -5.03
C PRO A 40 14.67 1.47 -4.24
N GLY A 41 15.08 0.92 -3.10
CA GLY A 41 16.02 1.55 -2.15
C GLY A 41 15.39 2.54 -1.16
N GLY A 42 14.09 2.82 -1.29
CA GLY A 42 13.36 3.68 -0.36
C GLY A 42 13.02 2.99 0.97
N PRO A 43 12.83 3.76 2.06
CA PRO A 43 12.51 3.23 3.39
C PRO A 43 11.15 2.54 3.51
N TYR A 44 10.31 2.65 2.47
CA TYR A 44 8.98 2.05 2.36
C TYR A 44 8.80 1.25 1.06
N ALA A 45 9.90 0.85 0.42
CA ALA A 45 9.90 0.06 -0.81
C ALA A 45 9.13 -1.26 -0.68
N VAL A 46 9.12 -1.83 0.53
CA VAL A 46 8.43 -3.09 0.84
C VAL A 46 6.92 -3.03 0.62
N PHE A 47 6.31 -1.84 0.63
CA PHE A 47 4.88 -1.64 0.40
C PHE A 47 4.51 -1.47 -1.07
N ALA A 48 5.49 -1.12 -1.91
CA ALA A 48 5.24 -0.81 -3.31
C ALA A 48 4.77 -2.04 -4.09
N GLY A 49 3.74 -1.83 -4.91
CA GLY A 49 3.09 -2.89 -5.68
C GLY A 49 2.37 -3.93 -4.82
N ARG A 50 2.08 -3.64 -3.55
CA ARG A 50 1.47 -4.60 -2.62
C ARG A 50 0.36 -3.98 -1.79
N GLU A 51 -0.36 -4.87 -1.12
CA GLU A 51 -1.34 -4.51 -0.10
C GLU A 51 -0.61 -4.33 1.24
N ALA A 52 -0.67 -3.13 1.81
CA ALA A 52 0.09 -2.76 3.00
C ALA A 52 -0.79 -2.49 4.24
N SER A 53 -2.07 -2.83 4.23
CA SER A 53 -3.02 -2.56 5.31
C SER A 53 -2.57 -3.10 6.65
N ARG A 54 -2.22 -4.39 6.71
CA ARG A 54 -1.80 -5.01 7.97
C ARG A 54 -0.50 -4.39 8.46
N ALA A 55 0.46 -4.18 7.56
CA ALA A 55 1.72 -3.53 7.86
C ALA A 55 1.52 -2.11 8.42
N LEU A 56 0.63 -1.31 7.82
CA LEU A 56 0.30 0.03 8.29
C LEU A 56 -0.42 0.01 9.64
N ALA A 57 -1.36 -0.92 9.84
CA ALA A 57 -2.06 -1.12 11.10
C ALA A 57 -1.09 -1.44 12.25
N LYS A 58 -0.12 -2.32 11.98
CA LYS A 58 0.91 -2.77 12.93
C LYS A 58 2.09 -1.80 13.04
N MET A 59 2.15 -0.78 12.18
CA MET A 59 3.35 0.05 11.96
C MET A 59 4.61 -0.79 11.68
N SER A 60 4.43 -1.93 11.01
CA SER A 60 5.47 -2.89 10.66
C SER A 60 5.97 -2.67 9.24
N LYS A 61 7.23 -2.98 8.98
CA LYS A 61 7.84 -3.01 7.64
C LYS A 61 8.26 -4.42 7.23
N SER A 62 7.88 -5.42 8.01
CA SER A 62 8.21 -6.82 7.74
C SER A 62 7.39 -7.32 6.56
N GLU A 63 8.01 -8.03 5.62
CA GLU A 63 7.33 -8.57 4.45
C GLU A 63 6.16 -9.50 4.79
N GLU A 64 6.23 -10.20 5.92
CA GLU A 64 5.14 -11.05 6.44
C GLU A 64 3.87 -10.25 6.78
N ASP A 65 4.02 -8.99 7.19
CA ASP A 65 2.91 -8.12 7.54
C ASP A 65 2.38 -7.34 6.32
N VAL A 66 3.06 -7.37 5.17
CA VAL A 66 2.61 -6.69 3.94
C VAL A 66 1.57 -7.55 3.24
N CYS A 67 0.37 -7.54 3.80
CA CYS A 67 -0.81 -8.17 3.22
C CYS A 67 -2.09 -7.41 3.61
N GLY A 68 -3.17 -7.74 2.88
CA GLY A 68 -4.52 -7.26 3.18
C GLY A 68 -5.23 -8.02 4.29
N ASN A 69 -4.55 -8.95 4.98
CA ASN A 69 -5.19 -9.72 6.04
C ASN A 69 -5.28 -8.91 7.34
N LEU A 70 -6.50 -8.48 7.66
CA LEU A 70 -6.81 -7.72 8.87
C LEU A 70 -7.21 -8.60 10.06
N ASP A 71 -7.21 -9.91 9.89
CA ASP A 71 -7.58 -10.85 10.95
C ASP A 71 -6.58 -10.80 12.12
N GLY A 72 -7.12 -10.82 13.34
CA GLY A 72 -6.34 -10.75 14.58
C GLY A 72 -5.74 -9.38 14.91
N LEU A 73 -6.12 -8.30 14.19
CA LEU A 73 -5.76 -6.93 14.56
C LEU A 73 -6.66 -6.43 15.71
N SER A 74 -6.06 -5.76 16.69
CA SER A 74 -6.76 -5.11 17.80
C SER A 74 -7.44 -3.83 17.35
N ASP A 75 -8.45 -3.34 18.09
CA ASP A 75 -9.13 -2.07 17.81
C ASP A 75 -8.15 -0.88 17.68
N LYS A 76 -7.06 -0.90 18.46
CA LYS A 76 -6.01 0.12 18.39
C LYS A 76 -5.28 0.09 17.05
N GLU A 77 -4.91 -1.09 16.57
CA GLU A 77 -4.24 -1.27 15.27
C GLU A 77 -5.19 -0.90 14.12
N MET A 78 -6.47 -1.24 14.26
CA MET A 78 -7.52 -0.85 13.33
C MET A 78 -7.72 0.68 13.28
N GLY A 79 -7.57 1.37 14.41
CA GLY A 79 -7.59 2.83 14.48
C GLY A 79 -6.37 3.46 13.80
N VAL A 80 -5.19 2.88 13.96
CA VAL A 80 -3.96 3.30 13.26
C VAL A 80 -4.12 3.17 11.75
N LEU A 81 -4.69 2.06 11.26
CA LEU A 81 -4.96 1.85 9.84
C LEU A 81 -5.90 2.90 9.26
N GLN A 82 -6.96 3.26 9.98
CA GLN A 82 -7.91 4.28 9.54
C GLN A 82 -7.26 5.67 9.44
N ASP A 83 -6.36 6.01 10.36
CA ASP A 83 -5.59 7.26 10.29
C ASP A 83 -4.67 7.27 9.06
N TRP A 84 -3.99 6.15 8.78
CA TRP A 84 -3.18 5.99 7.58
C TRP A 84 -4.01 6.07 6.30
N GLU A 85 -5.17 5.43 6.24
CA GLU A 85 -6.08 5.50 5.09
C GLU A 85 -6.46 6.96 4.78
N LYS A 86 -6.88 7.73 5.80
CA LYS A 86 -7.20 9.16 5.64
C LYS A 86 -6.02 9.98 5.15
N LYS A 87 -4.82 9.73 5.70
CA LYS A 87 -3.58 10.40 5.26
C LYS A 87 -3.26 10.08 3.80
N PHE A 88 -3.39 8.83 3.39
CA PHE A 88 -3.17 8.43 2.00
C PHE A 88 -4.21 9.02 1.07
N GLN A 89 -5.49 8.99 1.45
CA GLN A 89 -6.58 9.58 0.66
C GLN A 89 -6.44 11.09 0.47
N ALA A 90 -5.91 11.80 1.48
CA ALA A 90 -5.65 13.24 1.36
C ALA A 90 -4.40 13.57 0.53
N LYS A 91 -3.41 12.67 0.51
CA LYS A 91 -2.09 12.93 -0.10
C LYS A 91 -1.93 12.37 -1.51
N TYR A 92 -2.58 11.25 -1.80
CA TYR A 92 -2.39 10.47 -3.01
C TYR A 92 -3.74 10.20 -3.69
N PRO A 93 -3.81 10.30 -5.02
CA PRO A 93 -5.03 10.02 -5.74
C PRO A 93 -5.33 8.51 -5.73
N VAL A 94 -6.61 8.17 -5.58
CA VAL A 94 -7.12 6.81 -5.75
C VAL A 94 -7.20 6.51 -7.24
N VAL A 95 -6.53 5.45 -7.69
CA VAL A 95 -6.51 5.02 -9.10
C VAL A 95 -7.36 3.78 -9.36
N GLY A 96 -7.75 3.06 -8.30
CA GLY A 96 -8.57 1.87 -8.42
C GLY A 96 -8.77 1.12 -7.12
N HIS A 97 -9.23 -0.12 -7.25
CA HIS A 97 -9.42 -1.05 -6.15
C HIS A 97 -8.82 -2.41 -6.48
N LEU A 98 -8.44 -3.16 -5.45
CA LEU A 98 -8.05 -4.55 -5.59
C LEU A 98 -9.28 -5.42 -5.88
N ALA A 99 -9.20 -6.22 -6.93
CA ALA A 99 -10.17 -7.27 -7.20
C ALA A 99 -10.10 -8.32 -6.06
N SER A 100 -11.27 -8.68 -5.54
CA SER A 100 -11.42 -9.59 -4.40
C SER A 100 -11.33 -11.06 -4.77
#